data_AF-A0A7C2YHC5-F1
#
_entry.id   AF-A0A7C2YHC5-F1
#
_cell.length_a   1.000
_cell.length_b   1.000
_cell.length_c   1.000
_cell.angle_alpha   90.00
_cell.angle_beta   90.00
_cell.angle_gamma   90.00
#
_symmetry.space_group_name_H-M   'P 1'
#
loop_
_entity.id
_entity.type
_entity.pdbx_description
1 polymer ?
#
loop_
_entity_poly.entity_id
_entity_poly.type
_entity_poly.pdbx_seq_one_letter_code
_entity_poly.pdbx_strand_id
1 'polypeptide(L)'
;MVAVEMGEGLPLALLQVDERDPGALMEALLPLLQRLGVEVLVTDDLGSYRVLARSLGLRHQVCTFHLRRWAGRELLRLEREMGEEWAPLLAQVRGLLRDRPPDGGMRLLQLWQGLTKLRPEPHGPLGRLKALVLRLSENWQSYCLHQHDPQVPTTNNRTEQAIGRFRIRAKAMRGIKSWAGLEAAFLLPHLKVA
;
A
#
# COMPACT_ATOMS: atom_id res chain seq x y z
N MET A 1 5.64 -11.08 8.00
CA MET A 1 6.07 -9.79 7.46
C MET A 1 7.56 -9.80 7.09
N VAL A 2 7.93 -9.10 6.01
CA VAL A 2 9.31 -8.82 5.62
C VAL A 2 9.55 -7.30 5.61
N ALA A 3 10.61 -6.83 6.26
CA ALA A 3 11.07 -5.45 6.20
C ALA A 3 12.35 -5.36 5.37
N VAL A 4 12.42 -4.38 4.46
CA VAL A 4 13.53 -4.20 3.52
C VAL A 4 13.89 -2.72 3.43
N GLU A 5 15.18 -2.42 3.40
CA GLU A 5 15.73 -1.09 3.10
C GLU A 5 15.53 -0.80 1.61
N MET A 6 15.01 0.39 1.27
CA MET A 6 14.46 0.64 -0.07
C MET A 6 15.48 1.08 -1.13
N GLY A 7 16.67 1.53 -0.75
CA GLY A 7 17.77 1.88 -1.66
C GLY A 7 18.36 0.64 -2.34
N GLU A 8 19.04 -0.20 -1.56
CA GLU A 8 19.75 -1.39 -2.04
C GLU A 8 18.88 -2.66 -2.02
N GLY A 9 17.74 -2.64 -1.31
CA GLY A 9 16.89 -3.81 -1.17
C GLY A 9 17.42 -4.80 -0.13
N LEU A 10 18.13 -4.31 0.90
CA LEU A 10 18.69 -5.14 1.96
C LEU A 10 17.57 -5.57 2.93
N PRO A 11 17.39 -6.87 3.17
CA PRO A 11 16.43 -7.30 4.19
C PRO A 11 16.88 -6.85 5.58
N LEU A 12 15.99 -6.16 6.28
CA LEU A 12 16.22 -5.64 7.63
C LEU A 12 15.67 -6.57 8.70
N ALA A 13 14.52 -7.20 8.42
CA ALA A 13 13.90 -8.15 9.32
C ALA A 13 12.96 -9.11 8.60
N LEU A 14 12.86 -10.32 9.14
CA LEU A 14 11.78 -11.26 8.88
C LEU A 14 11.04 -11.44 10.22
N LEU A 15 9.74 -11.12 10.25
CA LEU A 15 8.96 -11.11 11.48
C LEU A 15 7.74 -12.01 11.34
N GLN A 16 7.51 -12.83 12.37
CA GLN A 16 6.28 -13.60 12.53
C GLN A 16 5.25 -12.72 13.24
N VAL A 17 4.42 -12.03 12.45
CA VAL A 17 3.40 -11.10 12.95
C VAL A 17 2.17 -11.18 12.05
N ASP A 18 0.99 -11.06 12.64
CA ASP A 18 -0.24 -10.82 11.88
C ASP A 18 -0.28 -9.35 11.45
N GLU A 19 -0.02 -9.10 10.18
CA GLU A 19 0.00 -7.75 9.62
C GLU A 19 -1.38 -7.08 9.67
N ARG A 20 -2.48 -7.81 9.93
CA ARG A 20 -3.83 -7.24 10.05
C ARG A 20 -4.12 -6.65 11.42
N ASP A 21 -3.38 -7.06 12.44
CA ASP A 21 -3.48 -6.52 13.80
C ASP A 21 -2.52 -5.32 13.93
N PRO A 22 -3.04 -4.07 14.01
CA PRO A 22 -2.18 -2.90 14.16
C PRO A 22 -1.37 -2.91 15.46
N GLY A 23 -1.88 -3.53 16.54
CA GLY A 23 -1.20 -3.64 17.82
C GLY A 23 -0.01 -4.57 17.73
N ALA A 24 -0.22 -5.79 17.25
CA ALA A 24 0.87 -6.75 17.05
C ALA A 24 1.93 -6.22 16.07
N LEU A 25 1.50 -5.54 15.00
CA LEU A 25 2.40 -4.91 14.04
C LEU A 25 3.23 -3.78 14.68
N MET A 26 2.61 -2.97 15.54
CA MET A 26 3.29 -1.91 16.28
C MET A 26 4.35 -2.49 17.21
N GLU A 27 3.97 -3.45 18.06
CA GLU A 27 4.88 -4.09 19.02
C GLU A 27 6.09 -4.72 18.30
N ALA A 28 5.85 -5.39 17.17
CA ALA A 28 6.90 -6.05 16.42
C ALA A 28 7.86 -5.07 15.70
N LEU A 29 7.35 -3.94 15.17
CA LEU A 29 8.15 -3.03 14.34
C LEU A 29 8.77 -1.88 15.11
N LEU A 30 8.15 -1.41 16.19
CA LEU A 30 8.60 -0.21 16.89
C LEU A 30 10.10 -0.24 17.27
N PRO A 31 10.66 -1.33 17.82
CA PRO A 31 12.08 -1.39 18.16
C PRO A 31 13.00 -1.23 16.93
N LEU A 32 12.60 -1.82 15.80
CA LEU A 32 13.36 -1.74 14.55
C LEU A 32 13.33 -0.33 13.97
N LEU A 33 12.14 0.28 13.92
CA LEU A 33 11.93 1.61 13.36
C LEU A 33 12.70 2.68 14.14
N GLN A 34 12.64 2.62 15.48
CA GLN A 34 13.38 3.53 16.36
C GLN A 34 14.89 3.38 16.22
N ARG A 35 15.40 2.14 16.26
CA ARG A 35 16.83 1.86 16.17
C ARG A 35 17.44 2.33 14.85
N LEU A 36 16.67 2.25 13.76
CA LEU A 36 17.12 2.65 12.42
C LEU A 36 16.78 4.11 12.09
N GLY A 37 16.07 4.83 12.94
CA GLY A 37 15.64 6.20 12.67
C GLY A 37 14.77 6.30 11.41
N VAL A 38 13.86 5.35 11.19
CA VAL A 38 13.04 5.31 9.98
C VAL A 38 12.10 6.51 9.96
N GLU A 39 12.12 7.28 8.87
CA GLU A 39 11.23 8.42 8.66
C GLU A 39 10.07 8.12 7.71
N VAL A 40 10.24 7.13 6.83
CA VAL A 40 9.29 6.80 5.76
C VAL A 40 9.02 5.30 5.72
N LEU A 41 7.75 4.93 5.74
CA LEU A 41 7.29 3.57 5.45
C LEU A 41 6.79 3.46 4.01
N VAL A 42 7.18 2.39 3.31
CA VAL A 42 6.67 2.06 1.98
C VAL A 42 6.03 0.68 2.02
N THR A 43 4.71 0.61 1.88
CA THR A 43 3.96 -0.63 2.12
C THR A 43 2.98 -0.91 0.97
N ASP A 44 2.28 -2.04 1.04
CA ASP A 44 1.04 -2.22 0.29
C ASP A 44 -0.07 -1.32 0.86
N ASP A 45 -1.32 -1.54 0.44
CA ASP A 45 -2.47 -0.75 0.90
C ASP A 45 -3.28 -1.44 2.02
N LEU A 46 -2.60 -2.12 2.94
CA LEU A 46 -3.22 -2.68 4.14
C LEU A 46 -3.43 -1.58 5.20
N GLY A 47 -4.61 -1.61 5.85
CA GLY A 47 -5.05 -0.56 6.78
C GLY A 47 -4.17 -0.38 8.02
N SER A 48 -3.63 -1.48 8.55
CA SER A 48 -2.77 -1.51 9.73
C SER A 48 -1.52 -0.65 9.59
N TYR A 49 -0.86 -0.67 8.42
CA TYR A 49 0.32 0.16 8.15
C TYR A 49 0.03 1.65 8.23
N ARG A 50 -1.17 2.08 7.80
CA ARG A 50 -1.59 3.48 7.90
C ARG A 50 -1.82 3.90 9.36
N VAL A 51 -2.44 3.03 10.15
CA VAL A 51 -2.64 3.25 11.58
C VAL A 51 -1.30 3.37 12.28
N LEU A 52 -0.36 2.46 11.97
CA LEU A 52 0.99 2.46 12.52
C LEU A 52 1.75 3.74 12.14
N ALA A 53 1.78 4.11 10.85
CA ALA A 53 2.48 5.30 10.39
C ALA A 53 1.95 6.57 11.06
N ARG A 54 0.62 6.72 11.13
CA ARG A 54 -0.01 7.86 11.81
C ARG A 54 0.34 7.91 13.30
N SER A 55 0.28 6.78 13.99
CA SER A 55 0.54 6.70 15.43
C SER A 55 2.00 7.04 15.77
N LEU A 56 2.93 6.75 14.86
CA LEU A 56 4.35 7.02 15.03
C LEU A 56 4.82 8.34 14.38
N GLY A 57 3.92 9.10 13.75
CA GLY A 57 4.28 10.32 13.02
C GLY A 57 5.18 10.07 11.79
N LEU A 58 5.17 8.85 11.26
CA LEU A 58 5.97 8.46 10.09
C LEU A 58 5.30 8.93 8.80
N ARG A 59 6.12 9.37 7.85
CA ARG A 59 5.63 9.56 6.48
C ARG A 59 5.35 8.19 5.88
N HIS A 60 4.33 8.10 5.03
CA HIS A 60 3.88 6.81 4.49
C HIS A 60 3.63 6.92 3.00
N GLN A 61 4.24 6.02 2.21
CA GLN A 61 3.94 5.83 0.81
C GLN A 61 3.29 4.45 0.61
N VAL A 62 2.07 4.45 0.09
CA VAL A 62 1.41 3.21 -0.36
C VAL A 62 1.87 2.88 -1.76
N CYS A 63 2.16 1.61 -2.03
CA CYS A 63 2.60 1.13 -3.32
C CYS A 63 1.62 1.52 -4.45
N THR A 64 2.12 2.27 -5.43
CA THR A 64 1.34 2.78 -6.57
C THR A 64 0.72 1.65 -7.39
N PHE A 65 1.40 0.50 -7.49
CA PHE A 65 0.87 -0.68 -8.16
C PHE A 65 -0.40 -1.20 -7.47
N HIS A 66 -0.35 -1.35 -6.14
CA HIS A 66 -1.49 -1.83 -5.37
C HIS A 66 -2.66 -0.85 -5.46
N LEU A 67 -2.39 0.46 -5.31
CA LEU A 67 -3.39 1.51 -5.51
C LEU A 67 -4.10 1.39 -6.86
N ARG A 68 -3.33 1.41 -7.96
CA ARG A 68 -3.88 1.34 -9.32
C ARG A 68 -4.66 0.06 -9.55
N ARG A 69 -4.19 -1.06 -9.01
CA ARG A 69 -4.83 -2.37 -9.15
C ARG A 69 -6.20 -2.41 -8.49
N TRP A 70 -6.32 -2.03 -7.21
CA TRP A 70 -7.61 -2.14 -6.53
C TRP A 70 -8.59 -1.06 -6.98
N ALA A 71 -8.14 0.20 -7.10
CA ALA A 71 -9.01 1.30 -7.50
C ALA A 71 -9.43 1.17 -8.96
N GLY A 72 -8.49 0.78 -9.84
CA GLY A 72 -8.78 0.53 -11.25
C GLY A 72 -9.77 -0.60 -11.47
N ARG A 73 -9.70 -1.67 -10.67
CA ARG A 73 -10.69 -2.78 -10.70
C ARG A 73 -12.08 -2.30 -10.30
N GLU A 74 -12.20 -1.52 -9.23
CA GLU A 74 -13.52 -1.02 -8.80
C GLU A 74 -14.08 -0.04 -9.82
N LEU A 75 -13.26 0.85 -10.40
CA LEU A 75 -13.70 1.77 -11.45
C LEU A 75 -14.18 1.03 -12.71
N LEU A 76 -13.46 -0.02 -13.14
CA LEU A 76 -13.90 -0.86 -14.27
C LEU A 76 -15.20 -1.60 -13.98
N ARG A 77 -15.42 -2.00 -12.73
CA ARG A 77 -16.67 -2.63 -12.31
C ARG A 77 -17.82 -1.61 -12.35
N LEU A 78 -17.62 -0.44 -11.77
CA LEU A 78 -18.60 0.64 -11.75
C LEU A 78 -18.99 1.09 -13.16
N GLU A 79 -18.05 1.19 -14.09
CA GLU A 79 -18.35 1.51 -15.49
C GLU A 79 -19.29 0.52 -16.18
N ARG A 80 -19.28 -0.76 -15.77
CA ARG A 80 -20.18 -1.77 -16.33
C ARG A 80 -21.56 -1.78 -15.69
N GLU A 81 -21.65 -1.29 -14.46
CA GLU A 81 -22.88 -1.34 -13.65
C GLU A 81 -23.64 -0.01 -13.65
N MET A 82 -23.00 1.09 -14.06
CA MET A 82 -23.56 2.44 -14.07
C MET A 82 -23.89 2.89 -15.50
N GLY A 83 -24.89 3.75 -15.65
CA GLY A 83 -25.26 4.34 -16.94
C GLY A 83 -24.24 5.36 -17.47
N GLU A 84 -24.36 5.70 -18.76
CA GLU A 84 -23.47 6.64 -19.45
C GLU A 84 -23.40 8.01 -18.78
N GLU A 85 -24.45 8.42 -18.07
CA GLU A 85 -24.50 9.68 -17.32
C GLU A 85 -23.40 9.79 -16.24
N TRP A 86 -22.87 8.65 -15.77
CA TRP A 86 -21.80 8.59 -14.77
C TRP A 86 -20.39 8.49 -15.37
N ALA A 87 -20.26 8.26 -16.68
CA ALA A 87 -18.97 8.12 -17.35
C ALA A 87 -18.04 9.33 -17.13
N PRO A 88 -18.50 10.60 -17.17
CA PRO A 88 -17.65 11.75 -16.89
C PRO A 88 -17.06 11.73 -15.48
N LEU A 89 -17.84 11.34 -14.47
CA LEU A 89 -17.38 11.27 -13.09
C LEU A 89 -16.35 10.15 -12.90
N LEU A 90 -16.57 8.98 -13.48
CA LEU A 90 -15.63 7.87 -13.43
C LEU A 90 -14.31 8.23 -14.14
N ALA A 91 -14.39 8.90 -15.30
CA ALA A 91 -13.23 9.42 -16.01
C ALA A 91 -12.46 10.47 -15.18
N GLN A 92 -13.16 11.35 -14.46
CA GLN A 92 -12.54 12.32 -13.56
C GLN A 92 -11.77 11.63 -12.43
N VAL A 93 -12.33 10.60 -11.79
CA VAL A 93 -11.64 9.83 -10.74
C VAL A 93 -10.41 9.10 -11.31
N ARG A 94 -10.51 8.52 -12.52
CA ARG A 94 -9.36 7.93 -13.22
C ARG A 94 -8.26 8.95 -13.50
N GLY A 95 -8.62 10.14 -13.96
CA GLY A 95 -7.68 11.23 -14.21
C GLY A 95 -6.93 11.62 -12.94
N LEU A 96 -7.64 11.79 -11.83
CA LEU A 96 -7.03 12.06 -10.53
C LEU A 96 -6.02 10.96 -10.14
N LEU A 97 -6.40 9.68 -10.21
CA LEU A 97 -5.51 8.57 -9.88
C LEU A 97 -4.27 8.46 -10.77
N ARG A 98 -4.40 8.85 -12.04
CA ARG A 98 -3.30 8.84 -13.02
C ARG A 98 -2.32 9.97 -12.73
N ASP A 99 -2.83 11.19 -12.63
CA ASP A 99 -2.06 12.42 -12.63
C ASP A 99 -1.58 12.79 -11.21
N ARG A 100 -2.31 12.34 -10.19
CA ARG A 100 -2.05 12.57 -8.77
C ARG A 100 -1.66 14.01 -8.45
N PRO A 101 -2.53 14.99 -8.75
CA PRO A 101 -2.23 16.39 -8.46
C PRO A 101 -2.17 16.63 -6.93
N PRO A 102 -1.44 17.66 -6.47
CA PRO A 102 -1.33 17.99 -5.04
C PRO A 102 -2.70 18.22 -4.36
N ASP A 103 -3.65 18.80 -5.07
CA ASP A 103 -5.01 19.09 -4.60
C ASP A 103 -6.01 17.92 -4.80
N GLY A 104 -5.54 16.77 -5.30
CA GLY A 104 -6.42 15.68 -5.71
C GLY A 104 -7.27 15.12 -4.57
N GLY A 105 -6.73 15.08 -3.34
CA GLY A 105 -7.50 14.67 -2.15
C GLY A 105 -8.68 15.60 -1.88
N MET A 106 -8.50 16.91 -2.05
CA MET A 106 -9.58 17.89 -1.90
C MET A 106 -10.61 17.79 -3.03
N ARG A 107 -10.15 17.59 -4.27
CA ARG A 107 -11.04 17.36 -5.41
C ARG A 107 -11.89 16.10 -5.23
N LEU A 108 -11.31 15.00 -4.75
CA LEU A 108 -12.04 13.79 -4.40
C LEU A 108 -13.06 14.05 -3.28
N LEU A 109 -12.69 14.81 -2.25
CA LEU A 109 -13.62 15.17 -1.17
C LEU A 109 -14.85 15.93 -1.70
N GLN A 110 -14.66 16.86 -2.64
CA GLN A 110 -15.77 17.57 -3.28
C GLN A 110 -16.69 16.62 -4.06
N LEU A 111 -16.12 15.65 -4.79
CA LEU A 111 -16.91 14.61 -5.46
C LEU A 111 -17.71 13.77 -4.46
N TRP A 112 -17.10 13.38 -3.35
CA TRP A 112 -17.77 12.65 -2.28
C TRP A 112 -18.92 13.46 -1.65
N GLN A 113 -18.74 14.77 -1.45
CA GLN A 113 -19.80 15.65 -0.96
C GLN A 113 -20.98 15.71 -1.93
N GLY A 114 -20.71 15.80 -3.24
CA GLY A 114 -21.74 15.72 -4.29
C GLY A 114 -22.51 14.40 -4.23
N LEU A 115 -21.80 13.27 -4.21
CA LEU A 115 -22.40 11.93 -4.10
C LEU A 115 -23.20 11.75 -2.80
N THR A 116 -22.79 12.39 -1.71
CA THR A 116 -23.51 12.32 -0.43
C THR A 116 -24.90 12.94 -0.50
N LYS A 117 -25.06 14.03 -1.25
CA LYS A 117 -26.36 14.70 -1.43
C LYS A 117 -27.39 13.81 -2.14
N LEU A 118 -26.93 12.86 -2.95
CA LEU A 118 -27.79 11.92 -3.67
C LEU A 118 -28.33 10.78 -2.79
N ARG A 119 -27.81 10.65 -1.55
CA ARG A 119 -28.20 9.59 -0.59
C ARG A 119 -28.24 8.19 -1.23
N PRO A 120 -27.14 7.75 -1.87
CA PRO A 120 -27.14 6.48 -2.57
C PRO A 120 -27.32 5.30 -1.61
N GLU A 121 -27.92 4.24 -2.12
CA GLU A 121 -27.99 2.95 -1.42
C GLU A 121 -26.54 2.46 -1.16
N PRO A 122 -26.18 2.10 0.09
CA PRO A 122 -24.79 1.89 0.49
C PRO A 122 -24.01 0.84 -0.32
N HIS A 123 -24.66 -0.25 -0.75
CA HIS A 123 -24.00 -1.36 -1.45
C HIS A 123 -24.21 -1.33 -2.97
N GLY A 124 -25.10 -0.46 -3.45
CA GLY A 124 -25.31 -0.17 -4.86
C GLY A 124 -24.14 0.56 -5.50
N PRO A 125 -24.11 0.65 -6.85
CA PRO A 125 -22.99 1.22 -7.59
C PRO A 125 -22.58 2.64 -7.13
N LEU A 126 -23.55 3.53 -6.91
CA LEU A 126 -23.27 4.88 -6.42
C LEU A 126 -22.73 4.90 -4.98
N GLY A 127 -23.21 4.01 -4.11
CA GLY A 127 -22.70 3.87 -2.74
C GLY A 127 -21.25 3.42 -2.73
N ARG A 128 -20.90 2.47 -3.61
CA ARG A 128 -19.51 2.00 -3.77
C ARG A 128 -18.60 3.04 -4.40
N LEU A 129 -19.07 3.81 -5.39
CA LEU A 129 -18.33 4.95 -5.93
C LEU A 129 -18.06 6.00 -4.84
N LYS A 130 -19.08 6.32 -4.03
CA LYS A 130 -18.93 7.23 -2.88
C LYS A 130 -17.86 6.71 -1.90
N ALA A 131 -17.91 5.43 -1.54
CA ALA A 131 -16.92 4.82 -0.63
C ALA A 131 -15.50 4.82 -1.23
N LEU A 132 -15.37 4.50 -2.52
CA LEU A 132 -14.11 4.55 -3.26
C LEU A 132 -13.49 5.96 -3.20
N VAL A 133 -14.27 6.99 -3.56
CA VAL A 133 -13.80 8.38 -3.59
C VAL A 133 -13.39 8.87 -2.20
N LEU A 134 -14.15 8.52 -1.16
CA LEU A 134 -13.81 8.86 0.23
C LEU A 134 -12.46 8.23 0.63
N ARG A 135 -12.30 6.92 0.42
CA ARG A 135 -11.04 6.23 0.73
C ARG A 135 -9.87 6.84 -0.01
N LEU A 136 -10.04 7.19 -1.29
CA LEU A 136 -8.98 7.84 -2.05
C LEU A 136 -8.62 9.22 -1.48
N SER A 137 -9.63 10.00 -1.10
CA SER A 137 -9.45 11.33 -0.52
C SER A 137 -8.69 11.28 0.81
N GLU A 138 -9.13 10.43 1.74
CA GLU A 138 -8.56 10.31 3.09
C GLU A 138 -7.08 9.90 3.09
N ASN A 139 -6.66 9.20 2.05
CA ASN A 139 -5.32 8.59 1.97
C ASN A 139 -4.45 9.24 0.88
N TRP A 140 -4.90 10.36 0.32
CA TRP A 140 -4.28 10.97 -0.85
C TRP A 140 -2.80 11.28 -0.66
N GLN A 141 -2.44 11.81 0.51
CA GLN A 141 -1.05 12.13 0.84
C GLN A 141 -0.15 10.89 0.76
N SER A 142 -0.63 9.75 1.26
CA SER A 142 0.12 8.49 1.21
C SER A 142 0.22 7.90 -0.20
N TYR A 143 -0.62 8.32 -1.13
CA TYR A 143 -0.53 7.93 -2.54
C TYR A 143 0.45 8.82 -3.34
N CYS A 144 0.78 10.01 -2.83
CA CYS A 144 1.51 11.04 -3.57
C CYS A 144 2.86 11.41 -2.96
N LEU A 145 3.29 10.78 -1.86
CA LEU A 145 4.53 11.15 -1.16
C LEU A 145 5.77 11.15 -2.08
N HIS A 146 5.92 10.14 -2.94
CA HIS A 146 7.00 10.04 -3.93
C HIS A 146 7.07 11.19 -4.94
N GLN A 147 5.97 11.94 -5.15
CA GLN A 147 5.98 13.12 -6.03
C GLN A 147 6.57 14.35 -5.33
N HIS A 148 6.53 14.37 -4.00
CA HIS A 148 7.05 15.46 -3.18
C HIS A 148 8.49 15.18 -2.73
N ASP A 149 8.84 13.92 -2.55
CA ASP A 149 10.16 13.46 -2.14
C ASP A 149 10.67 12.38 -3.11
N PRO A 150 11.57 12.74 -4.06
CA PRO A 150 12.12 11.80 -5.05
C PRO A 150 12.91 10.63 -4.46
N GLN A 151 13.33 10.72 -3.18
CA GLN A 151 14.01 9.61 -2.50
C GLN A 151 13.03 8.53 -2.06
N VAL A 152 11.73 8.86 -1.97
CA VAL A 152 10.69 7.90 -1.61
C VAL A 152 10.27 7.11 -2.86
N PRO A 153 10.46 5.78 -2.88
CA PRO A 153 10.12 4.98 -4.04
C PRO A 153 8.60 4.85 -4.20
N THR A 154 8.15 4.75 -5.45
CA THR A 154 6.72 4.67 -5.78
C THR A 154 6.07 3.33 -5.42
N THR A 155 6.87 2.29 -5.16
CA THR A 155 6.42 0.90 -4.93
C THR A 155 7.25 0.21 -3.85
N ASN A 156 6.65 -0.79 -3.19
CA ASN A 156 7.33 -1.73 -2.30
C ASN A 156 8.01 -2.90 -3.05
N ASN A 157 8.36 -2.72 -4.33
CA ASN A 157 8.85 -3.81 -5.19
C ASN A 157 10.16 -4.43 -4.70
N ARG A 158 10.97 -3.71 -3.91
CA ARG A 158 12.16 -4.28 -3.26
C ARG A 158 11.80 -5.42 -2.31
N THR A 159 10.69 -5.29 -1.58
CA THR A 159 10.15 -6.35 -0.73
C THR A 159 9.69 -7.56 -1.55
N GLU A 160 8.99 -7.32 -2.67
CA GLU A 160 8.57 -8.40 -3.59
C GLU A 160 9.76 -9.12 -4.23
N GLN A 161 10.81 -8.37 -4.63
CA GLN A 161 12.06 -8.94 -5.11
C GLN A 161 12.71 -9.79 -4.03
N ALA A 162 12.72 -9.31 -2.78
CA ALA A 162 13.32 -10.04 -1.67
C ALA A 162 12.61 -11.39 -1.43
N ILE A 163 11.29 -11.34 -1.30
CA ILE A 163 10.42 -12.51 -1.19
C ILE A 163 10.59 -13.44 -2.41
N GLY A 164 10.69 -12.87 -3.62
CA GLY A 164 10.87 -13.62 -4.86
C GLY A 164 12.15 -14.46 -4.89
N ARG A 165 13.30 -13.87 -4.49
CA ARG A 165 14.59 -14.59 -4.40
C ARG A 165 14.50 -15.77 -3.43
N PHE A 166 13.90 -15.53 -2.26
CA PHE A 166 13.61 -16.60 -1.31
C PHE A 166 12.72 -17.70 -1.90
N ARG A 167 11.60 -17.33 -2.53
CA ARG A 167 10.63 -18.30 -3.09
C ARG A 167 11.25 -19.21 -4.14
N ILE A 168 12.14 -18.71 -4.99
CA ILE A 168 12.85 -19.53 -5.98
C ILE A 168 13.70 -20.60 -5.28
N ARG A 169 14.44 -20.22 -4.23
CA ARG A 169 15.28 -21.16 -3.46
C ARG A 169 14.45 -22.15 -2.65
N ALA A 170 13.38 -21.68 -2.02
CA ALA A 170 12.49 -22.51 -1.20
C ALA A 170 11.85 -23.66 -2.01
N LYS A 171 11.60 -23.47 -3.31
CA LYS A 171 11.07 -24.54 -4.20
C LYS A 171 12.00 -25.75 -4.32
N ALA A 172 13.31 -25.56 -4.18
CA ALA A 172 14.29 -26.64 -4.25
C ALA A 172 14.49 -27.36 -2.89
N MET A 173 13.90 -26.86 -1.81
CA MET A 173 14.05 -27.41 -0.46
C MET A 173 12.94 -28.41 -0.15
N ARG A 174 13.25 -29.46 0.63
CA ARG A 174 12.25 -30.41 1.16
C ARG A 174 11.51 -29.86 2.39
N GLY A 175 11.05 -28.62 2.28
CA GLY A 175 10.40 -27.87 3.35
C GLY A 175 11.38 -27.30 4.38
N ILE A 176 10.94 -26.23 5.05
CA ILE A 176 11.69 -25.55 6.11
C ILE A 176 11.11 -26.01 7.45
N LYS A 177 11.96 -26.51 8.34
CA LYS A 177 11.54 -27.21 9.58
C LYS A 177 11.57 -26.37 10.84
N SER A 178 12.14 -25.16 10.78
CA SER A 178 12.26 -24.27 11.92
C SER A 178 12.24 -22.81 11.47
N TRP A 179 11.96 -21.90 12.41
CA TRP A 179 12.02 -20.46 12.18
C TRP A 179 13.42 -20.00 11.79
N ALA A 180 14.45 -20.43 12.53
CA ALA A 180 15.85 -20.12 12.19
C ALA A 180 16.23 -20.63 10.78
N GLY A 181 15.68 -21.79 10.37
CA GLY A 181 15.86 -22.30 9.01
C GLY A 181 15.18 -21.42 7.96
N LEU A 182 14.03 -20.82 8.28
CA LEU A 182 13.33 -19.86 7.41
C LEU A 182 14.13 -18.58 7.27
N GLU A 183 14.60 -18.02 8.39
CA GLU A 183 15.43 -16.81 8.40
C GLU A 183 16.70 -17.01 7.58
N ALA A 184 17.42 -18.11 7.80
CA ALA A 184 18.61 -18.44 7.03
C ALA A 184 18.29 -18.62 5.53
N ALA A 185 17.26 -19.39 5.19
CA ALA A 185 16.85 -19.59 3.80
C ALA A 185 16.41 -18.29 3.12
N PHE A 186 15.82 -17.37 3.87
CA PHE A 186 15.41 -16.06 3.41
C PHE A 186 16.60 -15.12 3.22
N LEU A 187 17.57 -15.06 4.15
CA LEU A 187 18.69 -14.12 4.12
C LEU A 187 19.81 -14.52 3.16
N LEU A 188 20.10 -15.82 3.01
CA LEU A 188 21.20 -16.33 2.18
C LEU A 188 21.21 -15.77 0.72
N PRO A 189 20.08 -15.66 0.00
CA PRO A 189 20.04 -15.08 -1.34
C PRO A 189 20.32 -13.58 -1.43
N HIS A 190 20.42 -12.88 -0.29
CA HIS A 190 20.68 -11.43 -0.23
C HIS A 190 22.11 -11.12 0.16
N LEU A 191 22.89 -12.11 0.60
CA LEU A 191 24.31 -11.93 0.86
C LEU A 191 25.03 -11.74 -0.48
N LYS A 192 25.68 -10.60 -0.66
CA LYS A 192 26.68 -10.42 -1.71
C LYS A 192 27.88 -11.29 -1.31
N VAL A 193 27.97 -12.49 -1.86
CA VAL A 193 29.19 -13.29 -1.73
C VAL A 193 30.25 -12.56 -2.56
N ALA A 194 31.29 -12.07 -1.89
CA ALA A 194 32.46 -11.46 -2.50
C ALA A 194 33.23 -12.46 -3.37
#